data_AF-A0AAD6WN29-F1
#
_entry.id   AF-A0AAD6WN29-F1
#
_cell.length_a   1.000
_cell.length_b   1.000
_cell.length_c   1.000
_cell.angle_alpha   90.00
_cell.angle_beta   90.00
_cell.angle_gamma   90.00
#
_symmetry.space_group_name_H-M   'P 1'
#
loop_
_entity.id
_entity.type
_entity.pdbx_description
1 polymer ?
#
loop_
_entity_poly.entity_id
_entity_poly.type
_entity_poly.pdbx_seq_one_letter_code
_entity_poly.pdbx_strand_id
1 'polypeptide(L)' 'ASSVDAERAFSNGRLQVNHLQHSTNSQTFKARVALGSWIGTPLMPNSNVATKIMEKKL' A
#
# COMPACT_ATOMS: atom_id res chain seq x y z
N ALA A 1 16.46 19.75 -19.09
CA ALA A 1 15.57 18.58 -19.10
C ALA A 1 14.92 18.50 -20.47
N SER A 2 15.32 17.50 -21.25
CA SER A 2 14.71 17.21 -22.56
C SER A 2 13.51 16.27 -22.37
N SER A 3 12.65 16.12 -23.37
CA SER A 3 11.54 15.15 -23.35
C SER A 3 12.00 13.73 -23.01
N VAL A 4 13.23 13.38 -23.42
CA VAL A 4 13.89 12.09 -23.11
C VAL A 4 14.18 11.93 -21.61
N ASP A 5 14.55 13.00 -20.90
CA ASP A 5 14.76 12.94 -19.44
C ASP A 5 13.45 12.67 -18.70
N ALA A 6 12.35 13.27 -19.17
CA ALA A 6 11.01 13.05 -18.63
C ALA A 6 10.55 11.61 -18.87
N GLU A 7 10.71 11.09 -20.09
CA GLU A 7 10.33 9.72 -20.45
C GLU A 7 11.11 8.67 -19.67
N ARG A 8 12.41 8.90 -19.43
CA ARG A 8 13.25 8.04 -18.60
C ARG A 8 12.80 8.02 -17.15
N ALA A 9 12.42 9.17 -16.59
CA ALA A 9 11.88 9.25 -15.23
C ALA A 9 10.54 8.48 -15.09
N PHE A 10 9.64 8.61 -16.06
CA PHE A 10 8.38 7.86 -16.08
C PHE A 10 8.60 6.35 -16.23
N SER A 11 9.52 5.94 -17.10
CA SER A 11 9.86 4.53 -17.33
C SER A 11 10.47 3.88 -16.09
N ASN A 12 11.44 4.54 -15.45
CA ASN A 12 12.04 4.08 -14.20
C ASN A 12 11.01 4.03 -13.06
N GLY A 13 10.08 4.99 -13.00
CA GLY A 13 8.99 4.99 -12.04
C GLY A 13 8.05 3.79 -12.23
N ARG A 14 7.61 3.52 -13.47
CA ARG A 14 6.80 2.33 -13.77
C ARG A 14 7.51 1.03 -13.41
N LEU A 15 8.80 0.92 -13.69
CA LEU A 15 9.60 -0.27 -13.36
C LEU A 15 9.61 -0.50 -11.84
N GLN A 16 9.92 0.53 -11.04
CA GLN A 16 9.91 0.44 -9.58
C GLN A 16 8.53 0.07 -9.03
N VAL A 17 7.46 0.68 -9.51
CA VAL A 17 6.09 0.36 -9.09
C VAL A 17 5.73 -1.09 -9.43
N ASN A 18 6.09 -1.58 -10.63
CA ASN A 18 5.85 -2.98 -11.01
C ASN A 18 6.61 -3.95 -10.11
N HIS A 19 7.90 -3.70 -9.83
CA HIS A 19 8.67 -4.53 -8.92
C HIS A 19 8.08 -4.56 -7.51
N LEU A 20 7.62 -3.42 -6.99
CA LEU A 20 6.98 -3.34 -5.68
C LEU A 20 5.62 -4.06 -5.64
N GLN A 21 4.83 -3.96 -6.71
CA GLN A 21 3.55 -4.67 -6.82
C GLN A 21 3.75 -6.19 -6.87
N HIS A 22 4.69 -6.68 -7.66
CA HIS A 22 4.98 -8.11 -7.76
C HIS A 22 5.74 -8.67 -6.56
N SER A 23 6.55 -7.86 -5.89
CA SER A 23 7.24 -8.26 -4.66
C SER A 23 6.34 -8.20 -3.42
N THR A 24 5.17 -7.54 -3.50
CA THR A 24 4.20 -7.52 -2.41
C THR A 24 3.27 -8.73 -2.56
N ASN A 25 3.25 -9.63 -1.57
CA ASN A 25 2.29 -10.75 -1.55
C ASN A 25 0.86 -10.20 -1.70
N SER A 26 0.04 -10.85 -2.54
CA SER A 26 -1.37 -10.50 -2.76
C SER A 26 -2.15 -10.32 -1.45
N GLN A 27 -1.86 -11.12 -0.42
CA GLN A 27 -2.50 -11.00 0.90
C GLN A 27 -2.10 -9.71 1.61
N THR A 28 -0.81 -9.34 1.56
CA THR A 28 -0.30 -8.09 2.13
C THR A 28 -0.88 -6.87 1.42
N PHE A 29 -1.01 -6.93 0.10
CA PHE A 29 -1.64 -5.87 -0.68
C PHE A 29 -3.11 -5.68 -0.27
N LYS A 30 -3.90 -6.76 -0.24
CA LYS A 30 -5.31 -6.72 0.17
C LYS A 30 -5.47 -6.20 1.60
N ALA A 31 -4.62 -6.66 2.53
CA ALA A 31 -4.64 -6.20 3.92
C ALA A 31 -4.33 -4.71 4.04
N ARG A 32 -3.31 -4.20 3.31
CA ARG A 32 -2.99 -2.76 3.29
C ARG A 32 -4.14 -1.92 2.75
N VAL A 33 -4.77 -2.34 1.66
CA VAL A 33 -5.89 -1.60 1.05
C VAL A 33 -7.11 -1.60 1.99
N ALA A 34 -7.46 -2.75 2.57
CA ALA A 34 -8.61 -2.86 3.48
C ALA A 34 -8.42 -2.09 4.79
N LEU A 35 -7.23 -2.17 5.41
CA LEU A 35 -6.94 -1.38 6.60
C LEU A 35 -6.88 0.12 6.27
N GLY A 36 -6.21 0.48 5.17
CA GLY A 36 -6.08 1.87 4.74
C GLY A 36 -7.41 2.54 4.41
N SER A 37 -8.38 1.80 3.84
CA SER A 37 -9.71 2.34 3.53
C SER A 37 -10.61 2.51 4.76
N TRP A 38 -10.32 1.81 5.86
CA TRP A 38 -11.12 1.88 7.09
C TRP A 38 -10.54 2.83 8.12
N ILE A 39 -9.21 3.03 8.16
CA ILE A 39 -8.57 3.98 9.09
C ILE A 39 -9.14 5.38 8.90
N GLY A 40 -9.59 6.00 10.00
CA GLY A 40 -10.13 7.36 10.00
C GLY A 40 -11.59 7.46 9.55
N THR A 41 -12.22 6.33 9.18
CA THR A 41 -13.67 6.27 8.98
C THR A 41 -14.39 6.10 10.32
N PRO A 42 -15.70 6.40 10.41
CA PRO A 42 -16.48 6.15 11.63
C PRO A 42 -16.44 4.69 12.11
N LEU A 43 -16.19 3.75 11.20
CA LEU A 43 -16.09 2.32 11.51
C LEU A 43 -14.75 1.94 12.15
N MET A 44 -13.67 2.64 11.84
CA MET A 44 -12.36 2.44 12.46
C MET A 44 -11.65 3.79 12.67
N PRO A 45 -12.10 4.56 13.67
CA PRO A 45 -11.59 5.92 13.89
C PRO A 45 -10.12 5.95 14.30
N ASN A 46 -9.64 4.88 14.95
CA ASN A 46 -8.25 4.71 15.36
C ASN A 46 -7.74 3.30 15.04
N SER A 47 -6.44 3.18 14.77
CA SER A 47 -5.77 1.90 14.46
C SER A 47 -5.76 0.90 15.63
N ASN A 48 -6.02 1.37 16.86
CA ASN A 48 -6.04 0.53 18.07
C ASN A 48 -7.05 -0.63 18.01
N VAL A 49 -8.11 -0.50 17.21
CA VAL A 49 -9.08 -1.59 17.02
C VAL A 49 -8.44 -2.75 16.24
N ALA A 50 -7.71 -2.43 15.18
CA ALA A 50 -7.01 -3.43 14.37
C ALA A 50 -5.89 -4.13 15.17
N THR A 51 -5.16 -3.39 16.00
CA THR A 51 -4.10 -3.97 16.84
C THR A 51 -4.67 -4.95 17.87
N LYS A 52 -5.76 -4.59 18.56
CA LYS A 52 -6.45 -5.48 19.52
C LYS A 52 -6.96 -6.77 18.86
N ILE A 53 -7.48 -6.69 17.64
CA ILE A 53 -7.95 -7.87 16.90
C ILE A 53 -6.78 -8.78 16.54
N MET A 54 -5.63 -8.22 16.15
CA MET A 54 -4.43 -9.00 15.86
C MET A 54 -3.83 -9.64 17.12
N GLU A 55 -3.76 -8.91 18.23
CA GLU A 55 -3.29 -9.42 19.53
C GLU A 55 -4.14 -10.58 20.06
N LYS A 56 -5.46 -10.54 19.86
CA LYS A 56 -6.37 -11.63 20.28
C LYS A 56 -6.25 -12.90 19.43
N LYS A 57 -5.70 -12.79 18.22
CA LYS A 57 -5.63 -13.89 17.24
C LYS A 57 -4.28 -14.61 17.26
N LEU A 58 -3.25 -13.98 17.84
CA LEU A 58 -1.99 -14.59 18.25
C LEU A 58 -2.21 -15.41 19.53
#